data_AF-A0A1G9QX40-F1
#
_entry.id   AF-A0A1G9QX40-F1
#
_cell.length_a   1.000
_cell.length_b   1.000
_cell.length_c   1.000
_cell.angle_alpha   90.00
_cell.angle_beta   90.00
_cell.angle_gamma   90.00
#
_symmetry.space_group_name_H-M   'P 1'
#
loop_
_entity.id
_entity.type
_entity.pdbx_description
1 polymer ?
#
loop_
_entity_poly.entity_id
_entity_poly.type
_entity_poly.pdbx_seq_one_letter_code
_entity_poly.pdbx_strand_id
1 'polypeptide(L)'
;MEKVINGRIQIRSDTAANWKVKNPILLAGELGIETDTNSIKYGDGSAAWNDLKYISFQADVTCSVQSTGGSATVWIEVPWENVYITESPPNGTDINVIEITS
;
A
#
# COMPACT_ATOMS: atom_id res chain seq x y z
N MET A 1 -38.12 7.28 2.01
CA MET A 1 -37.83 8.01 3.26
C MET A 1 -36.46 7.57 3.74
N GLU A 2 -35.58 8.51 4.04
CA GLU A 2 -34.32 8.24 4.74
C GLU A 2 -34.62 8.01 6.23
N LYS A 3 -33.93 7.05 6.86
CA LYS A 3 -34.02 6.78 8.30
C LYS A 3 -32.66 7.02 8.93
N VAL A 4 -32.57 8.03 9.79
CA VAL A 4 -31.37 8.31 10.59
C VAL A 4 -31.33 7.38 11.80
N ILE A 5 -30.19 6.74 12.03
CA ILE A 5 -29.93 5.93 13.23
C ILE A 5 -28.77 6.57 14.00
N ASN A 6 -29.01 6.89 15.27
CA ASN A 6 -27.98 7.42 16.16
C ASN A 6 -27.29 6.26 16.89
N GLY A 7 -26.03 5.98 16.56
CA GLY A 7 -25.27 4.91 17.17
C GLY A 7 -23.79 4.89 16.77
N ARG A 8 -23.03 3.95 17.35
CA ARG A 8 -21.66 3.63 16.94
C ARG A 8 -21.66 2.28 16.24
N ILE A 9 -20.89 2.16 15.17
CA ILE A 9 -20.70 0.90 14.44
C ILE A 9 -19.34 0.34 14.84
N GLN A 10 -19.32 -0.92 15.26
CA GLN A 10 -18.11 -1.69 15.43
C GLN A 10 -18.06 -2.74 14.32
N ILE A 11 -16.97 -2.72 13.56
CA ILE A 11 -16.69 -3.73 12.53
C ILE A 11 -16.09 -4.95 13.21
N ARG A 12 -16.29 -6.14 12.63
CA ARG A 12 -15.61 -7.34 13.12
C ARG A 12 -14.11 -7.09 13.18
N SER A 13 -13.54 -7.32 14.35
CA SER A 13 -12.12 -7.13 14.63
C SER A 13 -11.62 -8.28 15.50
N ASP A 14 -10.41 -8.74 15.23
CA ASP A 14 -9.75 -9.84 15.95
C ASP A 14 -8.24 -9.78 15.71
N THR A 15 -7.47 -10.62 16.38
CA THR A 15 -6.04 -10.78 16.08
C THR A 15 -5.82 -11.43 14.71
N ALA A 16 -4.70 -11.15 14.06
CA ALA A 16 -4.33 -11.78 12.79
C ALA A 16 -4.35 -13.32 12.87
N ALA A 17 -3.90 -13.88 14.01
CA ALA A 17 -3.92 -15.32 14.26
C ALA A 17 -5.35 -15.88 14.30
N ASN A 18 -6.26 -15.22 15.01
CA ASN A 18 -7.66 -15.66 15.10
C ASN A 18 -8.38 -15.52 13.76
N TRP A 19 -8.14 -14.45 13.01
CA TRP A 19 -8.65 -14.32 11.64
C TRP A 19 -8.19 -15.45 10.73
N LYS A 20 -6.90 -15.78 10.78
CA LYS A 20 -6.31 -16.86 9.99
C LYS A 20 -6.91 -18.24 10.31
N VAL A 21 -7.19 -18.50 11.59
CA VAL A 21 -7.80 -19.76 12.05
C VAL A 21 -9.29 -19.82 11.73
N LYS A 22 -10.04 -18.74 11.96
CA LYS A 22 -11.48 -18.70 11.67
C LYS A 22 -11.77 -18.70 10.17
N ASN A 23 -10.90 -18.08 9.38
CA ASN A 23 -10.91 -18.01 7.93
C ASN A 23 -12.32 -17.81 7.30
N PRO A 24 -13.12 -16.82 7.75
CA PRO A 24 -14.48 -16.64 7.23
C PRO A 24 -14.47 -16.08 5.80
N ILE A 25 -15.56 -16.29 5.07
CA ILE A 25 -15.89 -15.51 3.86
C ILE A 25 -16.63 -14.25 4.32
N LEU A 26 -16.08 -13.07 4.01
CA LEU A 26 -16.71 -11.78 4.28
C LEU A 26 -17.64 -11.41 3.13
N LEU A 27 -18.75 -10.73 3.42
CA LEU A 27 -19.67 -10.23 2.39
C LEU A 27 -18.96 -9.24 1.46
N ALA A 28 -19.47 -9.08 0.24
CA ALA A 28 -18.93 -8.09 -0.69
C ALA A 28 -19.00 -6.67 -0.09
N GLY A 29 -17.83 -6.05 0.10
CA GLY A 29 -17.69 -4.73 0.73
C GLY A 29 -17.64 -4.74 2.27
N GLU A 30 -17.74 -5.89 2.93
CA GLU A 30 -17.57 -6.00 4.38
C GLU A 30 -16.10 -5.86 4.77
N LEU A 31 -15.79 -4.94 5.71
CA LEU A 31 -14.44 -4.77 6.24
C LEU A 31 -14.15 -5.77 7.38
N GLY A 32 -12.90 -6.18 7.50
CA GLY A 32 -12.38 -6.89 8.67
C GLY A 32 -11.05 -6.29 9.12
N ILE A 33 -10.87 -6.16 10.44
CA ILE A 33 -9.74 -5.48 11.05
C ILE A 33 -8.89 -6.45 11.87
N GLU A 34 -7.59 -6.48 11.62
CA GLU A 34 -6.60 -7.13 12.50
C GLU A 34 -6.16 -6.14 13.60
N THR A 35 -6.46 -6.44 14.86
CA THR A 35 -6.24 -5.50 15.98
C THR A 35 -4.79 -5.38 16.43
N ASP A 36 -3.94 -6.35 16.08
CA ASP A 36 -2.54 -6.47 16.48
C ASP A 36 -1.55 -6.03 15.39
N THR A 37 -1.99 -5.94 14.14
CA THR A 37 -1.15 -5.56 12.99
C THR A 37 -1.58 -4.23 12.35
N ASN A 38 -2.68 -3.63 12.80
CA ASN A 38 -3.31 -2.46 12.18
C ASN A 38 -3.68 -2.67 10.69
N SER A 39 -3.89 -3.92 10.28
CA SER A 39 -4.19 -4.27 8.90
C SER A 39 -5.69 -4.45 8.67
N ILE A 40 -6.13 -4.13 7.45
CA ILE A 40 -7.54 -4.21 7.04
C ILE A 40 -7.64 -5.02 5.75
N LYS A 41 -8.64 -5.89 5.67
CA LYS A 41 -9.10 -6.50 4.41
C LYS A 41 -10.58 -6.18 4.19
N TYR A 42 -11.04 -6.26 2.95
CA TYR A 42 -12.47 -6.22 2.64
C TYR A 42 -12.88 -7.49 1.88
N GLY A 43 -14.12 -7.94 2.10
CA GLY A 43 -14.68 -9.11 1.44
C GLY A 43 -15.10 -8.84 0.00
N ASP A 44 -14.95 -9.85 -0.85
CA ASP A 44 -15.52 -9.89 -2.20
C ASP A 44 -16.81 -10.75 -2.27
N GLY A 45 -17.23 -11.33 -1.15
CA GLY A 45 -18.40 -12.21 -1.05
C GLY A 45 -18.13 -13.68 -1.39
N SER A 46 -16.88 -14.06 -1.71
CA SER A 46 -16.54 -15.41 -2.18
C SER A 46 -15.23 -15.97 -1.60
N ALA A 47 -14.18 -15.17 -1.52
CA ALA A 47 -12.88 -15.59 -1.01
C ALA A 47 -12.87 -15.64 0.52
N ALA A 48 -12.19 -16.64 1.06
CA ALA A 48 -11.93 -16.73 2.49
C ALA A 48 -10.87 -15.72 2.93
N TRP A 49 -10.88 -15.30 4.20
CA TRP A 49 -9.96 -14.31 4.77
C TRP A 49 -8.49 -14.47 4.35
N ASN A 50 -7.99 -15.72 4.34
CA ASN A 50 -6.60 -16.02 4.02
C ASN A 50 -6.24 -15.70 2.57
N ASP A 51 -7.21 -15.71 1.66
CA ASP A 51 -7.03 -15.45 0.23
C ASP A 51 -7.35 -13.99 -0.14
N LEU A 52 -7.99 -13.24 0.76
CA LEU A 52 -8.25 -11.81 0.58
C LEU A 52 -6.94 -11.01 0.64
N LYS A 53 -6.84 -9.97 -0.20
CA LYS A 53 -5.74 -9.01 -0.18
C LYS A 53 -5.94 -7.98 0.94
N TYR A 54 -4.83 -7.50 1.50
CA TYR A 54 -4.85 -6.35 2.38
C TYR A 54 -5.12 -5.07 1.59
N ILE A 55 -5.83 -4.14 2.23
CA ILE A 55 -5.94 -2.76 1.74
C ILE A 55 -4.56 -2.13 1.88
N SER A 56 -4.04 -1.63 0.76
CA SER A 56 -2.79 -0.88 0.69
C SER A 56 -3.03 0.46 0.00
N PHE A 57 -2.35 1.50 0.47
CA PHE A 57 -2.33 2.79 -0.19
C PHE A 57 -0.98 3.00 -0.86
N GLN A 58 -0.95 3.72 -1.98
CA GLN A 58 0.31 4.20 -2.52
C GLN A 58 0.92 5.18 -1.50
N ALA A 59 2.18 4.96 -1.16
CA ALA A 59 2.95 5.89 -0.35
C ALA A 59 4.06 6.45 -1.22
N ASP A 60 4.09 7.78 -1.39
CA ASP A 60 5.21 8.45 -2.02
C ASP A 60 6.38 8.39 -1.04
N VAL A 61 7.42 7.63 -1.40
CA VAL A 61 8.66 7.57 -0.63
C VAL A 61 9.68 8.48 -1.31
N THR A 62 9.85 9.69 -0.78
CA THR A 62 10.93 10.58 -1.21
C THR A 62 12.19 10.27 -0.40
N CYS A 63 13.19 9.68 -1.04
CA CYS A 63 14.54 9.59 -0.48
C CYS A 63 15.38 10.77 -1.02
N SER A 64 15.84 11.66 -0.14
CA SER A 64 16.81 12.69 -0.50
C SER A 64 18.20 12.23 -0.10
N VAL A 65 19.13 12.23 -1.06
CA VAL A 65 20.56 12.05 -0.76
C VAL A 65 21.20 13.44 -0.69
N GLN A 66 21.76 13.80 0.46
CA GLN A 66 22.44 15.09 0.68
C GLN A 66 23.89 14.85 1.11
N SER A 67 24.85 15.61 0.55
CA SER A 67 26.22 15.61 1.11
C SER A 67 26.19 16.22 2.50
N THR A 68 26.72 15.50 3.48
CA THR A 68 27.04 16.09 4.79
C THR A 68 28.51 16.52 4.75
N GLY A 69 28.81 17.77 5.10
CA GLY A 69 30.19 18.22 5.32
C GLY A 69 30.85 19.03 4.20
N GLY A 70 30.09 19.71 3.35
CA GLY A 70 30.65 20.74 2.44
C GLY A 70 31.47 20.20 1.25
N SER A 71 31.50 18.89 1.03
CA SER A 71 31.96 18.33 -0.25
C SER A 71 30.87 18.54 -1.31
N ALA A 72 31.22 19.22 -2.40
CA ALA A 72 30.31 19.63 -3.47
C ALA A 72 29.80 18.45 -4.33
N THR A 73 30.31 17.23 -4.09
CA THR A 73 29.99 16.04 -4.87
C THR A 73 29.50 14.91 -3.98
N VAL A 74 28.34 14.35 -4.35
CA VAL A 74 27.85 13.06 -3.86
C VAL A 74 27.80 12.12 -5.04
N TRP A 75 28.37 10.93 -4.89
CA TRP A 75 28.24 9.86 -5.87
C TRP A 75 27.12 8.93 -5.44
N ILE A 76 26.15 8.70 -6.33
CA ILE A 76 25.15 7.64 -6.18
C ILE A 76 25.50 6.57 -7.20
N GLU A 77 26.01 5.44 -6.71
CA GLU A 77 26.24 4.26 -7.53
C GLU A 77 25.00 3.36 -7.44
N VAL A 78 24.38 3.09 -8.58
CA VAL A 78 23.27 2.13 -8.69
C VAL A 78 23.72 1.00 -9.61
N PRO A 79 23.69 -0.27 -9.16
CA PRO A 79 23.95 -1.42 -10.02
C PRO A 79 22.97 -1.43 -11.21
N TRP A 80 23.44 -1.82 -12.40
CA TRP A 80 22.66 -1.72 -13.64
C TRP A 80 21.41 -2.62 -13.63
N GLU A 81 21.41 -3.68 -12.83
CA GLU A 81 20.25 -4.55 -12.60
C GLU A 81 19.08 -3.85 -11.89
N ASN A 82 19.34 -2.69 -11.28
CA ASN A 82 18.33 -1.87 -10.58
C ASN A 82 17.98 -0.59 -11.36
N VAL A 83 18.45 -0.46 -12.60
CA VAL A 83 18.12 0.66 -13.51
C VAL A 83 17.10 0.17 -14.54
N TYR A 84 15.87 0.69 -14.47
CA TYR A 84 14.80 0.35 -15.40
C TYR A 84 14.67 1.43 -16.47
N ILE A 85 14.83 1.06 -17.74
CA ILE A 85 14.57 1.92 -18.92
C ILE A 85 13.22 1.49 -19.47
N THR A 86 12.25 2.41 -19.55
CA THR A 86 10.91 2.12 -20.08
C THR A 86 10.69 2.90 -21.37
N GLU A 87 9.99 2.28 -22.32
CA GLU A 87 9.67 2.87 -23.63
C GLU A 87 8.42 3.76 -23.58
N SER A 88 7.65 3.68 -22.51
CA SER A 88 6.50 4.54 -22.23
C SER A 88 6.96 5.78 -21.45
N PRO A 89 6.56 7.00 -21.86
CA PRO A 89 6.86 8.20 -21.09
C PRO A 89 6.29 8.04 -19.67
N PRO A 90 7.05 8.41 -18.63
CA PRO A 90 6.49 8.53 -17.29
C PRO A 90 5.29 9.47 -17.32
N ASN A 91 4.22 9.14 -16.59
CA ASN A 91 2.89 9.78 -16.71
C ASN A 91 2.83 11.21 -16.11
N GLY A 92 3.95 11.91 -15.99
CA GLY A 92 4.03 13.28 -15.48
C GLY A 92 4.00 13.43 -13.96
N THR A 93 4.06 12.33 -13.20
CA THR A 93 4.15 12.34 -11.72
C THR A 93 5.49 11.87 -11.18
N ASP A 94 6.39 11.37 -12.04
CA ASP A 94 7.68 10.84 -11.60
C ASP A 94 8.71 11.97 -11.49
N ILE A 95 9.16 12.24 -10.27
CA ILE A 95 10.07 13.36 -9.94
C ILE A 95 11.54 13.10 -10.32
N ASN A 96 11.87 11.92 -10.85
CA ASN A 96 13.23 11.53 -11.24
C ASN A 96 13.22 10.82 -12.60
N VAL A 97 13.09 11.59 -13.68
CA VAL A 97 13.20 11.11 -15.07
C VAL A 97 14.49 11.67 -15.65
N ILE A 98 15.41 10.79 -16.06
CA ILE A 98 16.57 11.18 -16.87
C ILE A 98 16.20 10.86 -18.32
N GLU A 99 15.69 11.87 -19.03
CA GLU A 99 15.49 11.78 -20.47
C GLU A 99 16.87 11.86 -21.16
N ILE A 100 17.24 10.82 -21.90
CA ILE A 100 18.45 10.80 -22.73
C ILE A 100 17.99 11.03 -24.17
N THR A 101 18.13 12.26 -24.67
CA THR A 101 17.91 12.58 -26.09
C THR A 101 19.23 12.51 -26.85
N SER A 102 19.17 12.06 -28.11
CA SER A 102 20.29 12.06 -29.06
C SER A 102 20.52 13.43 -29.67
#